data_AF-A0A426YFK2-F1
#
_entry.id   AF-A0A426YFK2-F1
#
_cell.length_a   1.000
_cell.length_b   1.000
_cell.length_c   1.000
_cell.angle_alpha   90.00
_cell.angle_beta   90.00
_cell.angle_gamma   90.00
#
_symmetry.space_group_name_H-M   'P 1'
#
loop_
_entity.id
_entity.type
_entity.pdbx_description
1 polymer ?
#
loop_
_entity_poly.entity_id
_entity_poly.type
_entity_poly.pdbx_seq_one_letter_code
_entity_poly.pdbx_strand_id
1 'polypeptide(L)'
;MTCGLPTFATVHGGPGEIIVDGVSGYHIDPYQGDKAAEIVSTFFEKSKEDPSHWDKISLGGLQRIEEKYTWKLYSERLMTLTGVYGFWKYVSNLDRRETRRYLEMFYALKYRNLVNKCHRPEFAVSVPLAVEGEAAVNGAK
;
A
#
# COMPACT_ATOMS: atom_id res chain seq x y z
N MET A 1 13.48 -6.59 10.14
CA MET A 1 14.37 -6.76 8.97
C MET A 1 15.43 -5.66 8.85
N THR A 2 15.11 -4.37 8.61
CA THR A 2 16.13 -3.30 8.39
C THR A 2 17.14 -3.10 9.52
N CYS A 3 16.77 -3.37 10.77
CA CYS A 3 17.70 -3.29 11.91
C CYS A 3 18.48 -4.59 12.16
N GLY A 4 18.42 -5.56 11.24
CA GLY A 4 19.03 -6.89 11.43
C GLY A 4 18.32 -7.78 12.45
N LEU A 5 17.04 -7.51 12.75
CA LEU A 5 16.23 -8.37 13.62
C LEU A 5 15.56 -9.48 12.79
N PRO A 6 15.85 -10.78 13.03
CA PRO A 6 15.08 -11.89 12.50
C PRO A 6 13.59 -11.72 12.79
N THR A 7 12.75 -11.86 11.76
CA THR A 7 11.33 -11.51 11.84
C THR A 7 10.47 -12.74 11.55
N PHE A 8 9.47 -12.96 12.41
CA PHE A 8 8.39 -13.93 12.20
C PHE A 8 7.14 -13.13 11.87
N ALA A 9 6.52 -13.39 10.72
CA ALA A 9 5.35 -12.65 10.30
C ALA A 9 4.26 -13.56 9.75
N THR A 10 3.02 -13.08 9.80
CA THR A 10 1.87 -13.79 9.23
C THR A 10 2.12 -14.15 7.76
N VAL A 11 1.81 -15.38 7.37
CA VAL A 11 1.82 -15.79 5.96
C VAL A 11 0.72 -15.08 5.15
N HIS A 12 -0.34 -14.62 5.81
CA HIS A 12 -1.47 -13.96 5.16
C HIS A 12 -1.19 -12.48 4.92
N GLY A 13 -1.39 -12.02 3.68
CA GLY A 13 -1.30 -10.62 3.29
C GLY A 13 0.11 -10.18 2.87
N GLY A 14 0.40 -8.89 3.03
CA GLY A 14 1.66 -8.28 2.58
C GLY A 14 2.94 -8.97 3.08
N PRO A 15 3.03 -9.40 4.36
CA PRO A 15 4.24 -10.06 4.84
C PRO A 15 4.58 -11.37 4.12
N GLY A 16 3.58 -12.08 3.57
CA GLY A 16 3.77 -13.30 2.78
C GLY A 16 4.55 -13.08 1.47
N GLU A 17 4.57 -11.85 0.95
CA GLU A 17 5.44 -11.47 -0.17
C GLU A 17 6.80 -10.93 0.31
N ILE A 18 6.80 -10.22 1.45
CA ILE A 18 7.99 -9.54 1.97
C ILE A 18 9.06 -10.54 2.40
N ILE A 19 8.67 -11.55 3.17
CA ILE A 19 9.57 -12.56 3.72
C ILE A 19 9.72 -13.73 2.76
N VAL A 20 10.94 -14.24 2.65
CA VAL A 20 11.23 -15.53 2.04
C VAL A 20 11.50 -16.49 3.19
N ASP A 21 10.59 -17.44 3.38
CA ASP A 21 10.60 -18.36 4.51
C ASP A 21 11.94 -19.12 4.62
N GLY A 22 12.55 -19.09 5.81
CA GLY A 22 13.84 -19.70 6.10
C GLY A 22 15.07 -18.98 5.53
N VAL A 23 14.89 -17.89 4.77
CA VAL A 23 15.98 -17.12 4.16
C VAL A 23 16.10 -15.73 4.78
N SER A 24 15.04 -14.93 4.71
CA SER A 24 15.02 -13.54 5.22
C SER A 24 14.16 -13.36 6.47
N GLY A 25 13.50 -14.43 6.91
CA GLY A 25 12.62 -14.49 8.07
C GLY A 25 11.79 -15.77 8.01
N TYR A 26 10.74 -15.84 8.83
CA TYR A 26 9.85 -17.00 8.87
C TYR A 26 8.38 -16.60 8.75
N HIS A 27 7.61 -17.45 8.11
CA HIS A 27 6.16 -17.35 8.07
C HIS A 27 5.53 -18.09 9.25
N ILE A 28 4.54 -17.46 9.86
CA ILE A 28 3.67 -18.06 10.88
C ILE A 28 2.21 -17.97 10.43
N ASP A 29 1.40 -18.98 10.73
CA ASP A 29 -0.03 -18.95 10.47
C ASP A 29 -0.78 -18.50 11.73
N PRO A 30 -1.43 -17.32 11.75
CA PRO A 30 -2.16 -16.84 12.92
C PRO A 30 -3.33 -17.75 13.32
N TYR A 31 -3.81 -18.61 12.42
CA TYR A 31 -4.86 -19.59 12.73
C TYR A 31 -4.32 -20.86 13.39
N GLN A 32 -2.99 -21.04 13.45
CA GLN A 32 -2.32 -22.23 14.00
C GLN A 32 -1.28 -21.81 15.05
N GLY A 33 -1.76 -21.29 16.18
CA GLY A 33 -0.90 -20.75 17.24
C GLY A 33 0.15 -21.72 17.78
N ASP A 34 -0.20 -23.01 17.95
CA ASP A 34 0.74 -24.02 18.45
C ASP A 34 1.92 -24.22 17.49
N LYS A 35 1.67 -24.26 16.18
CA LYS A 35 2.73 -24.36 15.17
C LYS A 35 3.57 -23.10 15.08
N ALA A 36 2.95 -21.93 15.23
CA ALA A 36 3.68 -20.67 15.29
C ALA A 36 4.66 -20.65 16.49
N ALA A 37 4.21 -21.11 17.66
CA ALA A 37 5.05 -21.24 18.84
C ALA A 37 6.18 -22.25 18.65
N GLU A 38 5.91 -23.39 18.00
CA GLU A 38 6.91 -24.40 17.66
C GLU A 38 8.02 -23.82 16.77
N ILE A 39 7.65 -23.10 15.70
CA ILE A 39 8.61 -22.44 14.79
C ILE A 39 9.52 -21.48 15.56
N VAL A 40 8.95 -20.67 16.45
CA VAL A 40 9.71 -19.71 17.27
C VAL A 40 10.65 -20.44 18.23
N SER A 41 10.18 -21.50 18.91
CA SER A 41 11.02 -22.31 19.80
C SER A 41 12.19 -22.95 19.06
N THR A 42 11.91 -23.60 17.93
CA THR A 42 12.93 -24.24 17.09
C THR A 42 13.98 -23.23 16.60
N PHE A 43 13.59 -22.01 16.27
CA PHE A 43 14.54 -20.96 15.89
C PHE A 43 15.51 -20.61 17.01
N PHE A 44 15.00 -20.43 18.24
CA PHE A 44 15.86 -20.10 19.38
C PHE A 44 16.74 -21.27 19.81
N GLU A 45 16.24 -22.51 19.72
CA GLU A 45 17.04 -23.72 19.93
C GLU A 45 18.21 -23.80 18.95
N LYS A 46 17.94 -23.66 17.65
CA LYS A 46 18.98 -23.63 16.61
C LYS A 46 19.96 -22.49 16.80
N SER A 47 19.48 -21.30 17.20
CA SER A 47 20.35 -20.14 17.45
C SER A 47 21.21 -20.31 18.71
N LYS A 48 20.78 -21.15 19.66
CA LYS A 48 21.56 -21.48 20.86
C LYS A 48 22.64 -22.51 20.56
N GLU A 49 22.34 -23.49 19.71
CA GLU A 49 23.31 -24.50 19.25
C GLU A 49 24.34 -23.91 18.28
N ASP A 50 23.89 -23.08 17.34
CA ASP A 50 24.70 -22.38 16.36
C ASP A 50 24.34 -20.89 16.33
N PRO A 51 25.10 -20.02 17.02
CA PRO A 51 24.89 -18.57 16.98
C PRO A 51 24.90 -17.98 15.57
N SER A 52 25.61 -18.61 14.61
CA SER A 52 25.64 -18.14 13.22
C SER A 52 24.28 -18.24 12.52
N HIS A 53 23.36 -19.06 13.04
CA HIS A 53 21.99 -19.15 12.52
C HIS A 53 21.27 -17.82 12.61
N TRP A 54 21.42 -17.10 13.73
CA TRP A 54 20.82 -15.78 13.91
C TRP A 54 21.36 -14.78 12.88
N ASP A 55 22.68 -14.75 12.72
CA ASP A 55 23.36 -13.83 11.80
C ASP A 55 22.96 -14.10 10.35
N LYS A 56 22.82 -15.38 9.95
CA LYS A 56 22.36 -15.76 8.61
C LYS A 56 20.98 -15.19 8.30
N ILE A 57 20.01 -15.36 9.20
CA ILE A 57 18.64 -14.85 9.00
C ILE A 57 18.61 -13.32 9.08
N SER A 58 19.38 -12.72 9.97
CA SER A 58 19.54 -11.26 10.08
C SER A 58 20.05 -10.64 8.78
N LEU A 59 21.15 -11.18 8.23
CA LEU A 59 21.74 -10.74 6.97
C LEU A 59 20.80 -10.98 5.78
N GLY A 60 20.12 -12.12 5.72
CA GLY A 60 19.10 -12.38 4.70
C GLY A 60 17.95 -11.36 4.76
N GLY A 61 17.57 -10.94 5.96
CA GLY A 61 16.60 -9.87 6.18
C GLY A 61 17.06 -8.51 5.67
N LEU A 62 18.32 -8.15 5.92
CA LEU A 62 18.91 -6.90 5.44
C LEU A 62 18.99 -6.86 3.91
N GLN A 63 19.51 -7.92 3.30
CA GLN A 63 19.62 -8.06 1.83
C GLN A 63 18.23 -7.94 1.17
N ARG A 64 17.22 -8.62 1.72
CA ARG A 64 15.85 -8.55 1.20
C ARG A 64 15.28 -7.13 1.16
N ILE A 65 15.51 -6.34 2.21
CA ILE A 65 15.03 -4.95 2.26
C ILE A 65 15.78 -4.08 1.26
N GLU A 66 17.11 -4.20 1.18
CA GLU A 66 17.94 -3.42 0.27
C GLU A 66 17.55 -3.66 -1.20
N GLU A 67 17.28 -4.91 -1.58
CA GLU A 67 16.92 -5.28 -2.95
C GLU A 67 15.53 -4.81 -3.39
N LYS A 68 14.56 -4.77 -2.47
CA LYS A 68 13.12 -4.65 -2.83
C LYS A 68 12.41 -3.46 -2.23
N TYR A 69 12.75 -3.06 -1.01
CA TYR A 69 11.92 -2.19 -0.18
C TYR A 69 12.66 -0.92 0.26
N THR A 70 13.24 -0.20 -0.72
CA THR A 70 13.92 1.07 -0.49
C THR A 70 13.18 2.24 -1.15
N TRP A 71 13.21 3.41 -0.49
CA TRP A 71 12.60 4.64 -1.02
C TRP A 71 13.24 5.14 -2.30
N LYS A 72 14.52 4.84 -2.53
CA LYS A 72 15.22 5.15 -3.78
C LYS A 72 14.63 4.38 -4.96
N LEU A 73 14.48 3.05 -4.81
CA LEU A 73 13.85 2.23 -5.85
C LEU A 73 12.40 2.65 -6.10
N TYR A 74 11.69 3.04 -5.04
CA TYR A 74 10.33 3.55 -5.14
C TYR A 74 10.25 4.83 -5.98
N SER A 75 11.08 5.85 -5.68
CA SER A 75 11.03 7.14 -6.39
C SER A 75 11.42 6.99 -7.86
N GLU A 76 12.44 6.18 -8.18
CA GLU A 76 12.84 5.89 -9.56
C GLU A 76 11.71 5.25 -10.38
N ARG A 77 11.03 4.25 -9.81
CA ARG A 77 9.86 3.61 -10.44
C ARG A 77 8.70 4.58 -10.60
N LEU A 78 8.39 5.37 -9.58
CA LEU A 78 7.29 6.34 -9.62
C LEU A 78 7.50 7.39 -10.71
N MET A 79 8.71 7.93 -10.84
CA MET A 79 9.04 8.92 -11.88
C MET A 79 8.89 8.31 -13.29
N THR A 80 9.37 7.09 -13.48
CA THR A 80 9.26 6.36 -14.75
C THR A 80 7.79 6.12 -15.13
N LEU A 81 6.98 5.62 -14.19
CA LEU A 81 5.56 5.38 -14.42
C LEU A 81 4.81 6.68 -14.70
N THR A 82 5.14 7.77 -14.00
CA THR A 82 4.51 9.08 -14.22
C THR A 82 4.77 9.59 -15.64
N GLY A 83 5.99 9.44 -16.15
CA GLY A 83 6.33 9.80 -17.54
C GLY A 83 5.56 8.95 -18.56
N VAL A 84 5.60 7.63 -18.41
CA VAL A 84 4.94 6.69 -19.34
C VAL A 84 3.42 6.86 -19.34
N TYR A 85 2.78 6.87 -18.16
CA TYR A 85 1.33 7.06 -18.07
C TYR A 85 0.89 8.49 -18.44
N GLY A 86 1.74 9.49 -18.22
CA GLY A 86 1.52 10.86 -18.67
C GLY A 86 1.41 10.93 -20.20
N PHE A 87 2.36 10.31 -20.91
CA PHE A 87 2.31 10.19 -22.36
C PHE A 87 1.10 9.36 -22.83
N TRP A 88 0.87 8.19 -22.22
CA TRP A 88 -0.25 7.34 -22.59
C TRP A 88 -1.61 8.01 -22.41
N LYS A 89 -1.77 8.86 -21.38
CA LYS A 89 -2.98 9.65 -21.16
C LYS A 89 -3.28 10.58 -22.35
N TYR A 90 -2.26 11.17 -22.97
CA TYR A 90 -2.45 12.03 -24.14
C TYR A 90 -2.89 11.21 -25.36
N VAL A 91 -2.25 10.07 -25.60
CA VAL A 91 -2.52 9.19 -26.76
C VAL A 91 -3.90 8.53 -26.67
N SER A 92 -4.32 8.11 -25.47
CA SER A 92 -5.58 7.37 -25.23
C SER A 92 -6.80 8.25 -24.90
N ASN A 93 -6.72 9.57 -25.13
CA ASN A 93 -7.73 10.52 -24.67
C ASN A 93 -9.13 10.32 -25.28
N LEU A 94 -9.22 9.86 -26.53
CA LEU A 94 -10.51 9.70 -27.22
C LEU A 94 -11.32 8.52 -26.66
N ASP A 95 -10.67 7.37 -26.44
CA ASP A 95 -11.31 6.14 -25.92
C ASP A 95 -11.70 6.26 -24.43
N ARG A 96 -10.99 7.10 -23.67
CA ARG A 96 -11.28 7.29 -22.23
C ARG A 96 -12.48 8.20 -21.93
N ARG A 97 -13.09 8.85 -22.94
CA ARG A 97 -14.22 9.77 -22.71
C ARG A 97 -15.48 9.06 -22.21
N GLU A 98 -15.82 7.91 -22.78
CA GLU A 98 -17.02 7.15 -22.38
C GLU A 98 -16.88 6.64 -20.94
N THR A 99 -15.72 6.03 -20.63
CA THR A 99 -15.40 5.56 -19.27
C THR A 99 -15.45 6.71 -18.26
N ARG A 100 -14.93 7.89 -18.64
CA ARG A 100 -15.00 9.09 -17.78
C ARG A 100 -16.44 9.50 -17.48
N ARG A 101 -17.33 9.55 -18.49
CA ARG A 101 -18.75 9.90 -18.28
C ARG A 101 -19.46 8.86 -17.41
N TYR A 102 -19.15 7.59 -17.58
CA TYR A 102 -19.68 6.53 -16.74
C TYR A 102 -19.24 6.69 -15.28
N LEU A 103 -17.97 7.00 -15.02
CA LEU A 103 -17.47 7.26 -13.67
C LEU A 103 -18.09 8.52 -13.04
N GLU A 104 -18.29 9.58 -13.82
CA GLU A 104 -18.99 10.79 -13.38
C GLU A 104 -20.44 10.48 -12.96
N MET A 105 -21.16 9.69 -13.76
CA MET A 105 -22.51 9.21 -13.44
C MET A 105 -22.50 8.32 -12.19
N PHE A 106 -21.56 7.38 -12.08
CA PHE A 106 -21.43 6.49 -10.93
C PHE A 106 -21.18 7.27 -9.64
N TYR A 107 -20.27 8.26 -9.69
CA TYR A 107 -20.01 9.15 -8.57
C TYR A 107 -21.27 9.94 -8.16
N ALA A 108 -21.93 10.59 -9.13
CA ALA A 108 -23.06 11.46 -8.88
C ALA A 108 -24.31 10.71 -8.37
N LEU A 109 -24.64 9.57 -8.99
CA LEU A 109 -25.89 8.85 -8.73
C LEU A 109 -25.77 7.75 -7.67
N LYS A 110 -24.57 7.17 -7.47
CA LYS A 110 -24.38 6.09 -6.50
C LYS A 110 -23.56 6.53 -5.29
N TYR A 111 -22.31 6.93 -5.50
CA TYR A 111 -21.39 7.22 -4.40
C TYR A 111 -21.89 8.36 -3.51
N ARG A 112 -22.23 9.51 -4.10
CA ARG A 112 -22.73 10.68 -3.35
C ARG A 112 -23.96 10.35 -2.50
N ASN A 113 -24.87 9.54 -3.03
CA ASN A 113 -26.07 9.12 -2.33
C ASN A 113 -25.78 8.18 -1.16
N LEU A 114 -24.76 7.32 -1.26
CA LEU A 114 -24.31 6.48 -0.14
C LEU A 114 -23.68 7.33 0.96
N VAL A 115 -22.82 8.28 0.61
CA VAL A 115 -22.19 9.20 1.57
C VAL A 115 -23.25 10.01 2.33
N ASN A 116 -24.29 10.49 1.65
CA ASN A 116 -25.38 11.23 2.27
C ASN A 116 -26.23 10.39 3.25
N LYS A 117 -26.19 9.05 3.13
CA LYS A 117 -26.87 8.12 4.04
C LYS A 117 -26.04 7.76 5.27
N CYS A 118 -24.72 7.98 5.23
CA CYS A 118 -23.88 7.84 6.41
C CYS A 118 -24.23 8.94 7.41
N HIS A 119 -24.35 8.59 8.68
CA HIS A 119 -24.62 9.55 9.74
C HIS A 119 -23.49 10.58 9.78
N ARG A 120 -23.83 11.86 9.57
CA ARG A 120 -22.85 12.93 9.63
C ARG A 120 -22.72 13.35 11.10
N PRO A 121 -21.53 13.31 11.71
CA PRO A 121 -21.36 13.83 13.06
C PRO A 121 -21.71 15.33 13.07
N GLU A 122 -22.41 15.79 14.12
CA GLU A 122 -22.99 17.14 14.24
C GLU A 122 -21.98 18.30 14.04
N PHE A 123 -20.67 18.01 14.06
CA PHE A 123 -19.59 18.99 13.95
C PHE A 123 -18.92 19.09 12.57
N ALA A 124 -19.34 18.29 11.58
CA ALA A 124 -18.73 18.33 10.25
C ALA A 124 -19.35 19.43 9.37
N VAL A 125 -18.81 20.65 9.48
CA VAL A 125 -19.06 21.74 8.52
C VAL A 125 -18.58 21.29 7.13
N SER A 126 -19.41 21.48 6.12
CA SER A 126 -19.12 21.12 4.74
C SER A 126 -17.87 21.84 4.22
N VAL A 127 -16.92 21.09 3.66
CA VAL A 127 -15.88 21.66 2.79
C VAL A 127 -16.57 22.11 1.50
N PRO A 128 -16.56 23.41 1.14
CA PRO A 128 -17.20 23.87 -0.09
C PRO A 128 -16.46 23.31 -1.32
N LEU A 129 -17.24 22.87 -2.30
CA LEU A 129 -16.74 22.48 -3.63
C LEU A 129 -16.22 23.74 -4.33
N ALA A 130 -15.00 23.71 -4.87
CA ALA A 130 -14.33 24.83 -5.54
C ALA A 130 -14.94 25.20 -6.92
N VAL A 131 -16.26 25.06 -7.10
CA VAL A 131 -16.96 25.39 -8.35
C VAL A 131 -18.17 26.28 -8.04
N GLU A 132 -17.93 27.40 -7.36
CA GLU A 132 -18.77 28.59 -7.50
C GLU A 132 -17.90 29.66 -8.13
N GLY A 133 -17.74 29.55 -9.47
CA GLY A 133 -17.04 30.54 -10.27
C GLY A 133 -17.82 31.86 -10.29
N GLU A 134 -17.06 32.95 -10.20
CA GLU A 134 -17.52 34.34 -10.36
C GLU A 134 -18.55 34.47 -11.49
N ALA A 135 -19.76 34.88 -11.13
CA ALA A 135 -20.64 35.54 -12.09
C ALA A 135 -20.05 36.93 -12.36
N ALA A 136 -19.38 37.07 -13.51
CA ALA A 136 -18.98 38.35 -14.06
C ALA A 136 -20.20 39.29 -14.11
N VAL A 137 -20.18 40.35 -13.30
CA VAL A 137 -21.16 41.42 -13.36
C VAL A 137 -20.85 42.27 -14.59
N ASN A 138 -21.49 41.94 -15.71
CA ASN A 138 -21.60 42.82 -16.86
C ASN A 138 -22.65 43.92 -16.56
N GLY A 139 -22.14 45.15 -16.44
CA GLY A 139 -22.72 46.48 -16.73
C GLY A 139 -24.21 46.79 -16.53
N ALA A 140 -24.48 47.90 -15.84
CA ALA A 140 -25.37 48.96 -16.34
C ALA A 140 -25.23 50.27 -15.53
N LYS A 141 -24.94 51.35 -16.28
CA LYS A 141 -24.89 52.79 -15.98
C LYS A 141 -23.62 53.37 -15.36
#